data_AF-A0A7S3FCM1-F1
#
_entry.id   AF-A0A7S3FCM1-F1
#
_cell.length_a   1.000
_cell.length_b   1.000
_cell.length_c   1.000
_cell.angle_alpha   90.00
_cell.angle_beta   90.00
_cell.angle_gamma   90.00
#
_symmetry.space_group_name_H-M   'P 1'
#
loop_
_entity.id
_entity.type
_entity.pdbx_description
1 polymer ?
#
loop_
_entity_poly.entity_id
_entity_poly.type
_entity_poly.pdbx_seq_one_letter_code
_entity_poly.pdbx_strand_id
1 'polypeptide(L)'
;MEVIAALNSSAVHRLKRTWESLEKSSKPSKDLFTELDQLVKPERGHATLRSAMRHAARRGAVPYLGLYLTDLTFIEDGNPDFVSEDGTAERLVNLAKCQMVAKALNEVRGFQQKEYLFQEHTATSLFFSGIWPPPDEEIFAESLRVEPRKQASEDATESRPKLTKGFSGSSFRGAPMPKVPSPRAQLAQVPSPRALLSRAASGLQRQGSSLKLGSPNGRQPSASR
;
A
#
# COMPACT_ATOMS: atom_id res chain seq x y z
N MET A 1 -0.70 -9.15 9.04
CA MET A 1 -0.38 -7.71 9.15
C MET A 1 -1.54 -6.96 9.80
N GLU A 2 -2.78 -7.22 9.39
CA GLU A 2 -4.00 -6.56 9.90
C GLU A 2 -4.07 -6.38 11.42
N VAL A 3 -3.85 -7.44 12.21
CA VAL A 3 -3.96 -7.34 13.69
C VAL A 3 -2.94 -6.37 14.27
N ILE A 4 -1.68 -6.43 13.82
CA ILE A 4 -0.63 -5.52 14.29
C ILE A 4 -0.91 -4.09 13.84
N ALA A 5 -1.40 -3.90 12.61
CA ALA A 5 -1.82 -2.59 12.12
C ALA A 5 -2.98 -2.01 12.96
N ALA A 6 -3.97 -2.82 13.31
CA ALA A 6 -5.09 -2.42 14.15
C ALA A 6 -4.65 -2.05 15.57
N LEU A 7 -3.75 -2.82 16.17
CA LEU A 7 -3.20 -2.53 17.50
C LEU A 7 -2.28 -1.29 17.52
N ASN A 8 -1.57 -1.04 16.42
CA ASN A 8 -0.75 0.15 16.21
C ASN A 8 -1.56 1.36 15.70
N SER A 9 -2.87 1.22 15.49
CA SER A 9 -3.73 2.34 15.11
C SER A 9 -3.71 3.43 16.19
N SER A 10 -3.90 4.69 15.78
CA SER A 10 -3.88 5.82 16.71
C SER A 10 -4.94 5.71 17.81
N ALA A 11 -6.09 5.10 17.51
CA ALA A 11 -7.18 4.87 18.45
C ALA A 11 -6.84 3.83 19.53
N VAL A 12 -6.11 2.76 19.19
CA VAL A 12 -5.75 1.70 20.14
C VAL A 12 -4.42 1.98 20.85
N HIS A 13 -3.41 2.44 20.11
CA HIS A 13 -2.07 2.69 20.64
C HIS A 13 -2.06 3.73 21.76
N ARG A 14 -3.00 4.69 21.76
CA ARG A 14 -3.08 5.74 22.78
C ARG A 14 -3.63 5.28 24.14
N LEU A 15 -4.27 4.12 24.22
CA LEU A 15 -4.97 3.61 25.40
C LEU A 15 -3.99 3.10 26.46
N LYS A 16 -3.20 4.01 27.04
CA LYS A 16 -2.07 3.67 27.93
C LYS A 16 -2.52 2.88 29.15
N ARG A 17 -3.69 3.20 29.73
CA ARG A 17 -4.17 2.48 30.92
C ARG A 17 -4.51 1.04 30.58
N THR A 18 -5.13 0.83 29.42
CA THR A 18 -5.45 -0.52 28.92
C THR A 18 -4.19 -1.34 28.67
N TRP A 19 -3.15 -0.73 28.05
CA TRP A 19 -1.86 -1.39 27.84
C TRP A 19 -1.14 -1.73 29.15
N GLU A 20 -1.12 -0.81 30.12
CA GLU A 20 -0.55 -1.07 31.45
C GLU A 20 -1.30 -2.18 32.20
N SER A 21 -2.63 -2.23 32.06
CA SER A 21 -3.45 -3.30 32.66
C SER A 21 -3.16 -4.65 32.02
N LEU A 22 -2.95 -4.69 30.70
CA LEU A 22 -2.57 -5.91 29.99
C LEU A 22 -1.20 -6.43 30.45
N GLU A 23 -0.22 -5.54 30.65
CA GLU A 23 1.10 -5.92 31.16
C GLU A 23 1.03 -6.53 32.56
N LYS A 24 0.17 -5.98 33.43
CA LYS A 24 -0.06 -6.52 34.78
C LYS A 24 -0.80 -7.85 34.77
N SER A 25 -1.75 -8.03 33.86
CA SER A 25 -2.61 -9.22 33.81
C SER A 25 -1.99 -10.38 33.02
N SER A 26 -1.34 -10.10 31.90
CA SER A 26 -0.83 -11.11 30.96
C SER A 26 0.43 -10.60 30.25
N LYS A 27 1.56 -10.73 30.94
CA LYS A 27 2.89 -10.51 30.35
C LYS A 27 3.14 -11.29 29.05
N PRO A 28 2.76 -12.59 28.93
CA PRO A 28 2.98 -13.34 27.70
C PRO A 28 2.32 -12.72 26.46
N SER A 29 1.14 -12.10 26.62
CA SER A 29 0.43 -11.45 25.51
C SER A 29 1.16 -10.20 25.02
N LYS A 30 1.76 -9.44 25.93
CA LYS A 30 2.56 -8.25 25.58
C LYS A 30 3.87 -8.64 24.91
N ASP A 31 4.51 -9.70 25.38
CA ASP A 31 5.74 -10.22 24.79
C ASP A 31 5.48 -10.74 23.37
N LEU A 32 4.40 -11.50 23.16
CA LEU A 32 3.97 -11.95 21.83
C LEU A 32 3.68 -10.79 20.89
N PHE A 33 3.00 -9.74 21.36
CA PHE A 33 2.78 -8.54 20.56
C PHE A 33 4.10 -7.90 20.13
N THR A 34 5.07 -7.80 21.04
CA THR A 34 6.38 -7.20 20.76
C THR A 34 7.18 -8.04 19.75
N GLU A 35 7.13 -9.36 19.84
CA GLU A 35 7.73 -10.27 18.86
C GLU A 35 7.09 -10.09 17.47
N LEU A 36 5.76 -10.04 17.41
CA LEU A 36 5.03 -9.86 16.15
C LEU A 36 5.30 -8.48 15.54
N ASP A 37 5.38 -7.42 16.35
CA ASP A 37 5.74 -6.08 15.90
C ASP A 37 7.14 -6.07 15.27
N GLN A 38 8.12 -6.69 15.94
CA GLN A 38 9.49 -6.84 15.42
C GLN A 38 9.55 -7.62 14.11
N LEU A 39 8.77 -8.69 13.98
CA LEU A 39 8.68 -9.49 12.75
C LEU A 39 8.18 -8.65 11.56
N VAL A 40 7.27 -7.72 11.83
CA VAL A 40 6.52 -6.93 10.85
C VAL A 40 7.24 -5.63 10.45
N LYS A 41 8.25 -5.20 11.21
CA LYS A 41 8.98 -3.96 10.97
C LYS A 41 9.38 -3.76 9.50
N PRO A 42 9.25 -2.53 8.95
CA PRO A 42 9.59 -2.21 7.56
C PRO A 42 11.10 -2.18 7.28
N GLU A 43 11.93 -2.54 8.25
CA GLU A 43 13.38 -2.54 8.12
C GLU A 43 13.83 -3.42 6.94
N ARG A 44 14.72 -2.86 6.10
CA ARG A 44 15.28 -3.51 4.90
C ARG A 44 14.21 -4.13 3.98
N GLY A 45 13.08 -3.43 3.79
CA GLY A 45 11.99 -3.90 2.93
C GLY A 45 11.30 -5.15 3.47
N HIS A 46 11.12 -5.22 4.81
CA HIS A 46 10.52 -6.35 5.52
C HIS A 46 11.29 -7.67 5.33
N ALA A 47 12.62 -7.64 5.36
CA ALA A 47 13.46 -8.81 5.12
C ALA A 47 13.14 -9.99 6.07
N THR A 48 12.88 -9.71 7.34
CA THR A 48 12.50 -10.70 8.35
C THR A 48 11.19 -11.39 8.01
N LEU A 49 10.15 -10.60 7.70
CA LEU A 49 8.84 -11.09 7.28
C LEU A 49 8.95 -11.96 6.02
N ARG A 50 9.69 -11.50 5.00
CA ARG A 50 9.92 -12.27 3.76
C ARG A 50 10.60 -13.60 4.03
N SER A 51 11.60 -13.61 4.93
CA SER A 51 12.26 -14.86 5.33
C SER A 51 11.29 -15.82 6.01
N ALA A 52 10.51 -15.34 6.98
CA ALA A 52 9.50 -16.15 7.66
C ALA A 52 8.44 -16.69 6.69
N MET A 53 7.99 -15.87 5.75
CA MET A 53 7.02 -16.28 4.72
C MET A 53 7.55 -17.39 3.80
N ARG A 54 8.83 -17.33 3.38
CA ARG A 54 9.43 -18.42 2.59
C ARG A 54 9.47 -19.74 3.35
N HIS A 55 9.73 -19.69 4.66
CA HIS A 55 9.67 -20.89 5.50
C HIS A 55 8.25 -21.43 5.63
N ALA A 56 7.28 -20.52 5.80
CA ALA A 56 5.85 -20.84 5.94
C ALA A 56 5.19 -21.32 4.64
N ALA A 57 5.69 -20.89 3.47
CA ALA A 57 5.18 -21.28 2.15
C ALA A 57 5.04 -22.81 2.01
N ARG A 58 5.97 -23.58 2.60
CA ARG A 58 5.93 -25.05 2.60
C ARG A 58 4.68 -25.63 3.26
N ARG A 59 4.01 -24.91 4.16
CA ARG A 59 2.84 -25.38 4.92
C ARG A 59 1.51 -24.85 4.39
N GLY A 60 1.52 -23.92 3.43
CA GLY A 60 0.34 -23.15 3.01
C GLY A 60 0.24 -21.89 3.85
N ALA A 61 0.36 -20.73 3.22
CA ALA A 61 0.42 -19.43 3.87
C ALA A 61 -0.22 -18.36 3.00
N VAL A 62 -0.90 -17.38 3.61
CA VAL A 62 -1.44 -16.21 2.90
C VAL A 62 -0.37 -15.13 2.90
N PRO A 63 0.19 -14.77 1.74
CA PRO A 63 1.21 -13.75 1.68
C PRO A 63 0.64 -12.34 1.92
N TYR A 64 1.43 -11.46 2.54
CA TYR A 64 1.09 -10.04 2.58
C TYR A 64 1.33 -9.42 1.19
N LEU A 65 0.24 -9.20 0.46
CA LEU A 65 0.29 -8.80 -0.95
C LEU A 65 0.96 -7.43 -1.16
N GLY A 66 0.86 -6.52 -0.19
CA GLY A 66 1.48 -5.19 -0.25
C GLY A 66 3.00 -5.21 -0.51
N LEU A 67 3.71 -6.24 -0.03
CA LEU A 67 5.15 -6.40 -0.30
C LEU A 67 5.44 -6.60 -1.78
N TYR A 68 4.69 -7.51 -2.41
CA TYR A 68 4.86 -7.86 -3.81
C TYR A 68 4.40 -6.73 -4.73
N LEU A 69 3.32 -6.02 -4.37
CA LEU A 69 2.87 -4.85 -5.12
C LEU A 69 3.91 -3.72 -5.07
N THR A 70 4.51 -3.51 -3.91
CA THR A 70 5.59 -2.51 -3.74
C THR A 70 6.80 -2.88 -4.59
N ASP A 71 7.22 -4.15 -4.59
CA ASP A 71 8.32 -4.62 -5.45
C ASP A 71 8.01 -4.47 -6.93
N LEU A 72 6.81 -4.85 -7.36
CA LEU A 72 6.37 -4.70 -8.75
C LEU A 72 6.36 -3.24 -9.18
N THR A 73 5.91 -2.32 -8.31
CA THR A 73 5.95 -0.88 -8.57
C THR A 73 7.40 -0.39 -8.70
N PHE A 74 8.30 -0.81 -7.81
CA PHE A 74 9.73 -0.46 -7.90
C PHE A 74 10.40 -1.01 -9.16
N ILE A 75 10.06 -2.23 -9.59
CA ILE A 75 10.57 -2.80 -10.82
C ILE A 75 10.07 -2.02 -12.04
N GLU A 76 8.79 -1.66 -12.03
CA GLU A 76 8.13 -0.95 -13.13
C GLU A 76 8.70 0.46 -13.32
N ASP A 77 8.82 1.22 -12.23
CA ASP A 77 9.31 2.60 -12.24
C ASP A 77 10.84 2.68 -12.41
N GLY A 78 11.57 1.67 -11.94
CA GLY A 78 13.04 1.66 -11.94
C GLY A 78 13.70 1.13 -13.20
N ASN A 79 12.96 0.41 -14.07
CA ASN A 79 13.53 -0.25 -15.24
C ASN A 79 12.73 0.10 -16.51
N PRO A 80 13.38 0.59 -17.58
CA PRO A 80 12.70 0.85 -18.84
C PRO A 80 12.26 -0.47 -19.48
N ASP A 81 11.10 -0.46 -20.14
CA ASP A 81 10.57 -1.62 -20.88
C ASP A 81 11.47 -2.07 -22.03
N PHE A 82 12.24 -1.12 -22.58
CA PHE A 82 13.09 -1.36 -23.72
C PHE A 82 14.45 -0.74 -23.52
N VAL A 83 15.46 -1.43 -24.02
CA VAL A 83 16.85 -0.99 -24.04
C VAL A 83 17.22 -0.73 -25.50
N SER A 84 17.87 0.40 -25.75
CA SER A 84 18.53 0.67 -27.02
C SER A 84 20.02 0.41 -26.81
N GLU A 85 20.64 -0.38 -27.68
CA GLU A 85 22.10 -0.47 -27.71
C GLU A 85 22.67 0.79 -28.38
N ASP A 86 23.79 1.29 -27.85
CA ASP A 86 24.46 2.48 -28.35
C ASP A 86 24.76 2.35 -29.86
N GLY A 87 24.04 3.11 -30.68
CA GLY A 87 24.23 3.17 -32.14
C GLY A 87 23.24 2.38 -33.00
N THR A 88 22.33 1.60 -32.40
CA THR A 88 21.30 0.84 -33.15
C THR A 88 19.93 1.47 -32.93
N ALA A 89 19.20 1.79 -34.01
CA ALA A 89 17.84 2.34 -33.95
C ALA A 89 16.77 1.33 -33.48
N GLU A 90 17.19 0.12 -33.12
CA GLU A 90 16.29 -0.95 -32.70
C GLU A 90 15.99 -0.89 -31.21
N ARG A 91 14.71 -1.04 -30.89
CA ARG A 91 14.18 -1.00 -29.53
C ARG A 91 14.05 -2.44 -29.03
N LEU A 92 15.03 -2.93 -28.27
CA LEU A 92 15.03 -4.29 -27.73
C LEU A 92 14.25 -4.37 -26.43
N VAL A 93 13.50 -5.46 -26.21
CA VAL A 93 12.75 -5.67 -24.96
C VAL A 93 13.73 -5.92 -23.81
N ASN A 94 13.50 -5.27 -22.66
CA ASN A 94 14.30 -5.50 -21.46
C ASN A 94 13.93 -6.83 -20.80
N LEU A 95 14.62 -7.91 -21.20
CA LEU A 95 14.42 -9.23 -20.62
C LEU A 95 14.77 -9.29 -19.13
N ALA A 96 15.68 -8.44 -18.64
CA ALA A 96 16.01 -8.38 -17.22
C ALA A 96 14.81 -7.88 -16.40
N LYS A 97 14.11 -6.83 -16.86
CA LYS A 97 12.84 -6.38 -16.26
C LYS A 97 11.81 -7.51 -16.23
N CYS A 98 11.61 -8.19 -17.36
CA CYS A 98 10.68 -9.32 -17.46
C CYS A 98 11.02 -10.44 -16.46
N GLN A 99 12.31 -10.77 -16.29
CA GLN A 99 12.76 -11.77 -15.32
C GLN A 99 12.48 -11.34 -13.87
N MET A 100 12.70 -10.07 -13.52
CA MET A 100 12.40 -9.55 -12.19
C MET A 100 10.90 -9.63 -11.86
N VAL A 101 10.04 -9.20 -12.80
CA VAL A 101 8.58 -9.32 -12.66
C VAL A 101 8.16 -10.78 -12.54
N ALA A 102 8.66 -11.65 -13.43
CA ALA A 102 8.34 -13.07 -13.41
C ALA A 102 8.74 -13.74 -12.08
N LYS A 103 9.88 -13.35 -11.50
CA LYS A 103 10.32 -13.84 -10.19
C LYS A 103 9.30 -13.50 -9.09
N ALA A 104 8.87 -12.24 -9.00
CA ALA A 104 7.88 -11.81 -8.01
C ALA A 104 6.54 -12.55 -8.18
N LEU A 105 6.07 -12.70 -9.43
CA LEU A 105 4.81 -13.39 -9.72
C LEU A 105 4.88 -14.90 -9.42
N ASN A 106 6.01 -15.55 -9.71
CA ASN A 106 6.19 -16.96 -9.42
C ASN A 106 6.16 -17.26 -7.91
N GLU A 107 6.67 -16.35 -7.08
CA GLU A 107 6.53 -16.49 -5.62
C GLU A 107 5.06 -16.46 -5.19
N VAL A 108 4.28 -15.48 -5.68
CA VAL A 108 2.84 -15.38 -5.38
C VAL A 108 2.08 -16.63 -5.83
N ARG A 109 2.38 -17.12 -7.04
CA ARG A 109 1.77 -18.36 -7.56
C ARG A 109 2.09 -19.56 -6.66
N GLY A 110 3.29 -19.62 -6.10
CA GLY A 110 3.68 -20.69 -5.16
C GLY A 110 2.77 -20.77 -3.92
N PHE A 111 2.29 -19.62 -3.41
CA PHE A 111 1.35 -19.60 -2.28
C PHE A 111 -0.06 -20.06 -2.67
N GLN A 112 -0.48 -19.82 -3.92
CA GLN A 112 -1.82 -20.18 -4.41
C GLN A 112 -1.97 -21.67 -4.73
N GLN A 113 -0.87 -22.37 -5.00
CA GLN A 113 -0.90 -23.79 -5.37
C GLN A 113 -1.28 -24.73 -4.21
N LYS A 114 -1.26 -24.24 -2.97
CA LYS A 114 -1.47 -25.07 -1.79
C LYS A 114 -2.81 -24.77 -1.13
N GLU A 115 -3.66 -25.78 -1.06
CA GLU A 115 -4.95 -25.70 -0.38
C GLU A 115 -4.80 -25.78 1.14
N TYR A 116 -5.75 -25.15 1.83
CA TYR A 116 -5.84 -25.22 3.28
C TYR A 116 -6.68 -26.42 3.72
N LEU A 117 -6.17 -27.13 4.72
CA LEU A 117 -6.86 -28.27 5.32
C LEU A 117 -7.75 -27.80 6.49
N PHE A 118 -8.75 -26.98 6.21
CA PHE A 118 -9.79 -26.62 7.19
C PHE A 118 -11.19 -26.81 6.59
N GLN A 119 -12.14 -27.12 7.45
CA GLN A 119 -13.54 -27.21 7.06
C GLN A 119 -14.15 -25.80 7.05
N GLU A 120 -14.70 -25.40 5.90
CA GLU A 120 -15.44 -24.14 5.82
C GLU A 120 -16.76 -24.24 6.59
N HIS A 121 -17.05 -23.22 7.38
CA HIS A 121 -18.31 -23.10 8.09
C HIS A 121 -19.08 -21.88 7.59
N THR A 122 -20.24 -22.11 6.98
CA THR A 122 -21.04 -21.07 6.31
C THR A 122 -21.36 -19.89 7.22
N ALA A 123 -21.72 -20.14 8.48
CA ALA A 123 -22.07 -19.06 9.40
C ALA A 123 -20.88 -18.13 9.69
N THR A 124 -19.66 -18.68 9.72
CA THR A 124 -18.44 -17.90 9.95
C THR A 124 -18.11 -17.04 8.74
N SER A 125 -18.26 -17.60 7.54
CA SER A 125 -18.09 -16.88 6.26
C SER A 125 -19.07 -15.72 6.15
N LEU A 126 -20.35 -15.97 6.45
CA LEU A 126 -21.39 -14.94 6.45
C LEU A 126 -21.12 -13.84 7.49
N PHE A 127 -20.72 -14.21 8.71
CA PHE A 127 -20.37 -13.24 9.74
C PHE A 127 -19.29 -12.28 9.27
N PHE A 128 -18.16 -12.79 8.75
CA PHE A 128 -17.07 -11.93 8.28
C PHE A 128 -17.46 -11.10 7.05
N SER A 129 -18.31 -11.64 6.15
CA SER A 129 -18.81 -10.88 5.00
C SER A 129 -19.74 -9.71 5.36
N GLY A 130 -20.37 -9.77 6.53
CA GLY A 130 -21.28 -8.74 7.03
C GLY A 130 -20.61 -7.67 7.89
N ILE A 131 -19.30 -7.76 8.16
CA ILE A 131 -18.59 -6.76 8.96
C ILE A 131 -18.30 -5.55 8.10
N TRP A 132 -18.88 -4.41 8.48
CA TRP A 132 -18.52 -3.10 7.98
C TRP A 132 -17.88 -2.29 9.10
N PRO A 133 -16.55 -2.06 9.09
CA PRO A 133 -15.91 -1.28 10.13
C PRO A 133 -16.39 0.18 10.04
N PRO A 134 -16.64 0.83 11.19
CA PRO A 134 -16.92 2.27 11.22
C PRO A 134 -15.70 3.06 10.72
N PRO A 135 -15.89 4.33 10.31
CA PRO A 135 -14.79 5.19 9.89
C PRO A 135 -13.82 5.47 11.04
N ASP A 136 -12.56 5.76 10.68
CA ASP A 136 -11.47 5.96 11.65
C ASP A 136 -11.79 7.08 12.67
N GLU A 137 -12.53 8.12 12.26
CA GLU A 137 -12.94 9.21 13.15
C GLU A 137 -13.85 8.72 14.29
N GLU A 138 -14.78 7.80 14.00
CA GLU A 138 -15.69 7.23 15.00
C GLU A 138 -14.93 6.29 15.96
N ILE A 139 -14.04 5.46 15.43
CA ILE A 139 -13.17 4.59 16.24
C ILE A 139 -12.30 5.44 17.18
N PHE A 140 -11.75 6.54 16.67
CA PHE A 140 -10.94 7.44 17.46
C PHE A 140 -11.76 8.22 18.51
N ALA A 141 -12.97 8.66 18.16
CA ALA A 141 -13.89 9.29 19.10
C ALA A 141 -14.26 8.35 20.25
N GLU A 142 -14.50 7.08 19.93
CA GLU A 142 -14.78 6.04 20.94
C GLU A 142 -13.57 5.79 21.84
N SER A 143 -12.36 5.76 21.29
CA SER A 143 -11.12 5.71 22.09
C SER A 143 -11.01 6.89 23.05
N LEU A 144 -11.35 8.11 22.63
CA LEU A 144 -11.35 9.29 23.50
C LEU A 144 -12.44 9.21 24.59
N ARG A 145 -13.57 8.58 24.28
CA ARG A 145 -14.65 8.33 25.25
C ARG A 145 -14.21 7.39 26.36
N VAL A 146 -13.48 6.32 26.01
CA VAL A 146 -12.97 5.32 26.96
C VAL A 146 -11.81 5.87 27.79
N GLU A 147 -10.81 6.49 27.15
CA GLU A 147 -9.69 7.13 27.84
C GLU A 147 -9.55 8.61 27.39
N PRO A 148 -10.14 9.56 28.12
CA PRO A 148 -9.98 10.99 27.81
C PRO A 148 -8.52 11.43 27.89
N ARG A 149 -8.15 12.45 27.11
CA ARG A 149 -6.83 13.07 27.26
C ARG A 149 -6.76 13.67 28.66
N LYS A 150 -5.67 13.41 29.40
CA LYS A 150 -5.39 14.17 30.63
C LYS A 150 -5.45 15.65 30.24
N GLN A 151 -6.41 16.39 30.79
CA GLN A 151 -6.35 17.84 30.73
C GLN A 151 -4.98 18.22 31.30
N ALA A 152 -4.22 19.04 30.58
CA ALA A 152 -3.08 19.70 31.19
C ALA A 152 -3.67 20.45 32.39
N SER A 153 -3.33 19.99 33.60
CA SER A 153 -3.83 20.65 34.80
C SER A 153 -3.41 22.12 34.74
N GLU A 154 -4.33 22.98 35.14
CA GLU A 154 -4.10 24.41 35.39
C GLU A 154 -3.16 24.61 36.60
N ASP A 155 -2.04 23.90 36.65
CA ASP A 155 -0.98 24.06 37.65
C ASP A 155 0.19 24.87 37.07
N ALA A 156 -0.15 25.95 36.36
CA ALA A 156 0.76 27.07 36.12
C ALA A 156 0.43 28.24 37.07
N THR A 157 -0.06 27.96 38.28
CA THR A 157 0.04 28.90 39.39
C THR A 157 1.47 28.89 39.90
N GLU A 158 2.12 30.04 39.69
CA GLU A 158 3.19 30.57 40.53
C GLU A 158 4.62 30.07 40.28
N SER A 159 5.28 30.68 39.29
CA SER A 159 6.65 31.18 39.46
C SER A 159 7.07 32.03 38.25
N ARG A 160 6.80 33.34 38.31
CA ARG A 160 7.53 34.32 37.49
C ARG A 160 8.84 34.66 38.22
N PRO A 161 10.03 34.34 37.69
CA PRO A 161 11.22 35.06 38.09
C PRO A 161 11.21 36.44 37.42
N LYS A 162 11.49 37.47 38.23
CA LYS A 162 11.53 38.88 37.84
C LYS A 162 12.64 39.12 36.82
N LEU A 163 12.29 39.73 35.68
CA LEU A 163 13.21 40.17 34.65
C LEU A 163 13.87 41.49 35.09
N THR A 164 15.17 41.48 35.40
CA THR A 164 15.96 42.70 35.55
C THR A 164 16.87 42.91 34.34
N LYS A 165 16.56 43.99 33.61
CA LYS A 165 17.35 44.86 32.74
C LYS A 165 18.69 44.34 32.16
N GLY A 166 18.72 44.36 30.82
CA GLY A 166 19.64 45.23 30.10
C GLY A 166 20.64 44.53 29.19
N PHE A 167 20.45 44.64 27.87
CA PHE A 167 21.47 45.20 26.99
C PHE A 167 20.84 45.58 25.64
N SER A 168 21.17 46.80 25.20
CA SER A 168 20.76 47.40 23.93
C SER A 168 21.56 46.83 22.76
N GLY A 169 20.97 46.82 21.57
CA GLY A 169 21.74 47.10 20.36
C GLY A 169 21.38 46.34 19.10
N SER A 170 20.82 47.09 18.16
CA SER A 170 20.90 46.93 16.70
C SER A 170 19.98 45.93 16.01
N SER A 171 18.99 46.54 15.36
CA SER A 171 18.15 46.06 14.28
C SER A 171 18.99 45.55 13.09
N PHE A 172 18.84 44.28 12.73
CA PHE A 172 19.07 43.80 11.37
C PHE A 172 17.75 43.38 10.74
N ARG A 173 17.32 44.15 9.73
CA ARG A 173 16.21 43.81 8.84
C ARG A 173 16.64 42.61 7.99
N GLY A 174 16.08 41.44 8.28
CA GLY A 174 16.07 40.29 7.36
C GLY A 174 14.95 40.46 6.34
N ALA A 175 15.30 40.44 5.05
CA ALA A 175 14.37 40.49 3.93
C ALA A 175 13.35 39.33 3.96
N PRO A 176 12.15 39.50 3.39
CA PRO A 176 11.15 38.44 3.34
C PRO A 176 11.60 37.32 2.39
N MET A 177 11.53 36.08 2.88
CA MET A 177 11.76 34.87 2.09
C MET A 177 10.69 34.73 0.99
N PRO A 178 11.06 34.25 -0.22
CA PRO A 178 10.09 33.98 -1.27
C PRO A 178 9.18 32.81 -0.87
N LYS A 179 7.87 32.98 -1.03
CA LYS A 179 6.87 31.94 -0.79
C LYS A 179 7.05 30.81 -1.81
N VAL A 180 7.48 29.64 -1.36
CA VAL A 180 7.48 28.42 -2.17
C VAL A 180 6.04 27.87 -2.20
N PRO A 181 5.45 27.56 -3.38
CA PRO A 181 4.10 27.02 -3.43
C PRO A 181 4.06 25.58 -2.91
N SER A 182 3.00 25.26 -2.17
CA SER A 182 2.69 23.89 -1.70
C SER A 182 2.52 22.93 -2.90
N PRO A 183 3.04 21.68 -2.83
CA PRO A 183 2.88 20.66 -3.88
C PRO A 183 1.44 20.21 -4.16
N ARG A 184 0.46 20.71 -3.41
CA ARG A 184 -0.94 20.26 -3.45
C ARG A 184 -1.77 20.86 -4.60
N ALA A 185 -1.18 21.71 -5.44
CA ALA A 185 -1.88 22.39 -6.54
C ALA A 185 -1.68 21.77 -7.94
N GLN A 186 -0.84 20.74 -8.11
CA GLN A 186 -0.54 20.17 -9.43
C GLN A 186 -1.26 18.84 -9.74
N LEU A 187 -2.06 18.29 -8.82
CA LEU A 187 -2.75 17.02 -9.02
C LEU A 187 -4.17 17.12 -9.62
N ALA A 188 -4.61 18.32 -10.03
CA ALA A 188 -6.01 18.56 -10.45
C ALA A 188 -6.28 18.41 -11.96
N GLN A 189 -5.35 17.87 -12.77
CA GLN A 189 -5.53 17.78 -14.23
C GLN A 189 -5.30 16.39 -14.85
N VAL A 190 -5.41 15.30 -14.07
CA VAL A 190 -5.43 13.96 -14.68
C VAL A 190 -6.88 13.60 -15.04
N PRO A 191 -7.23 13.43 -16.33
CA PRO A 191 -8.58 13.04 -16.70
C PRO A 191 -8.87 11.61 -16.23
N SER A 192 -10.07 11.40 -15.69
CA SER A 192 -10.56 10.11 -15.22
C SER A 192 -10.39 8.99 -16.26
N PRO A 193 -10.08 7.74 -15.85
CA PRO A 193 -9.94 6.57 -16.74
C PRO A 193 -11.15 6.35 -17.65
N ARG A 194 -12.33 6.80 -17.24
CA ARG A 194 -13.57 6.70 -18.01
C ARG A 194 -13.60 7.61 -19.24
N ALA A 195 -12.88 8.73 -19.22
CA ALA A 195 -12.78 9.67 -20.34
C ALA A 195 -11.85 9.14 -21.45
N LEU A 196 -10.80 8.40 -21.09
CA LEU A 196 -9.83 7.83 -22.04
C LEU A 196 -10.44 6.73 -22.92
N LEU A 197 -11.36 5.92 -22.38
CA LEU A 197 -12.05 4.88 -23.13
C LEU A 197 -13.03 5.43 -24.18
N SER A 198 -13.70 6.56 -23.91
CA SER A 198 -14.61 7.20 -24.87
C SER A 198 -13.89 7.76 -26.11
N ARG A 199 -12.65 8.22 -25.91
CA ARG A 199 -11.82 8.80 -26.98
C ARG A 199 -11.18 7.73 -27.87
N ALA A 200 -10.91 6.54 -27.31
CA ALA A 200 -10.45 5.37 -28.07
C ALA A 200 -11.55 4.78 -28.98
N ALA A 201 -12.81 4.70 -28.49
CA ALA A 201 -13.93 4.19 -29.28
C ALA A 201 -14.26 5.07 -30.51
N SER A 202 -14.05 6.38 -30.41
CA SER A 202 -14.31 7.34 -31.49
C SER A 202 -13.23 7.34 -32.60
N GLY A 203 -12.05 6.77 -32.31
CA GLY A 203 -10.93 6.67 -33.26
C GLY A 203 -11.00 5.47 -34.19
N LEU A 204 -11.58 4.36 -33.73
CA LEU A 204 -11.71 3.12 -34.52
C LEU A 204 -12.77 3.19 -35.63
N GLN A 205 -13.73 4.12 -35.55
CA GLN A 205 -14.79 4.24 -36.56
C GLN A 205 -14.33 4.93 -37.86
N ARG A 206 -13.16 5.59 -37.89
CA ARG A 206 -12.68 6.30 -39.09
C ARG A 206 -11.71 5.52 -39.99
N GLN A 207 -11.21 4.37 -39.55
CA GLN A 207 -10.29 3.53 -40.35
C GLN A 207 -10.93 2.25 -40.93
N GLY A 208 -12.24 2.05 -40.76
CA GLY A 208 -12.94 0.84 -41.22
C GLY A 208 -13.50 0.88 -42.65
N SER A 209 -13.25 1.93 -43.43
CA SER A 209 -13.87 2.10 -44.76
C SER A 209 -12.85 2.20 -45.89
N SER A 210 -12.00 1.18 -46.07
CA SER A 210 -11.39 0.89 -47.38
C SER A 210 -10.68 -0.47 -47.42
N LEU A 211 -11.41 -1.59 -47.40
CA LEU A 211 -10.89 -2.88 -47.89
C LEU A 211 -12.04 -3.69 -48.52
N LYS A 212 -12.26 -3.48 -49.82
CA LYS A 212 -13.06 -4.40 -50.67
C LYS A 212 -12.24 -5.68 -50.87
N LEU A 213 -12.66 -6.79 -50.24
CA LEU A 213 -12.19 -8.13 -50.63
C LEU A 213 -13.05 -8.64 -51.80
N GLY A 214 -12.40 -8.96 -52.92
CA GLY A 214 -12.97 -9.68 -54.04
C GLY A 214 -13.11 -11.18 -53.75
N SER A 215 -14.21 -11.78 -54.23
CA SER A 215 -14.40 -13.23 -54.33
C SER A 215 -13.33 -13.88 -55.21
N PRO A 216 -13.05 -15.18 -54.99
CA PRO A 216 -13.56 -16.13 -55.99
C PRO A 216 -14.00 -17.52 -55.45
N ASN A 217 -15.07 -18.02 -56.08
CA ASN A 217 -15.42 -19.40 -56.45
C ASN A 217 -14.71 -20.60 -55.80
N GLY A 218 -15.49 -21.35 -55.01
CA GLY A 218 -16.01 -22.68 -55.38
C GLY A 218 -15.07 -23.75 -55.93
N ARG A 219 -14.79 -24.77 -55.11
CA ARG A 219 -14.75 -26.20 -55.48
C ARG A 219 -14.66 -27.08 -54.24
N GLN A 220 -15.69 -27.90 -54.01
CA GLN A 220 -15.58 -29.10 -53.17
C GLN A 220 -14.92 -30.24 -53.95
N PRO A 221 -14.34 -31.23 -53.27
CA PRO A 221 -14.30 -32.59 -53.79
C PRO A 221 -15.09 -33.57 -52.93
N SER A 222 -15.90 -34.32 -53.66
CA SER A 222 -16.63 -35.53 -53.36
C SER A 222 -15.85 -36.61 -52.62
N ALA A 223 -16.55 -37.30 -51.74
CA ALA A 223 -16.24 -38.63 -51.23
C ALA A 223 -16.18 -39.67 -52.36
N SER A 224 -15.27 -40.64 -52.27
CA SER A 224 -15.42 -41.99 -52.83
C SER A 224 -14.37 -42.95 -52.29
N ARG A 225 -14.91 -44.04 -51.71
CA ARG A 225 -14.40 -45.42 -51.59
C ARG A 225 -13.23 -45.75 -50.67
#